data_AF-A0A7J9CPH0-F1
#
_entry.id   AF-A0A7J9CPH0-F1
#
_cell.length_a   1.000
_cell.length_b   1.000
_cell.length_c   1.000
_cell.angle_alpha   90.00
_cell.angle_beta   90.00
_cell.angle_gamma   90.00
#
_symmetry.space_group_name_H-M   'P 1'
#
loop_
_entity.id
_entity.type
_entity.pdbx_description
1 polymer ?
#
loop_
_entity_poly.entity_id
_entity_poly.type
_entity_poly.pdbx_seq_one_letter_code
_entity_poly.pdbx_strand_id
1 'polypeptide(L)'
;MWSSLIAKAKEGGVDVIQTYVFWNLHEPQPGQYDFNGRYDLVKFIKEIQAQGIYACLRIGPFIESEWTYGGFPFWLHDVPGIVYRTDNEPFKIENEYQNVEAAFHEKGPIYVKWAAKMGVELETGVPWVMCKQTDAPDPVVHYQVYGGEPYIRSAEDIAFHVALFIAKKGSYINYYMYHGGTNFGRTASAYVITSYYDQAPLDEYGLLRQPKWGHLKELHIVIKNCFTPLLQGVQSNFSIGPLQQAYVYEEGTGACVAFLVNNDSTKNATVQFQNNSFELLPKSIGILPDCQNMVFNTAKVCYGFIICYELKTKNN
;
A
#
# COMPACT_ATOMS: atom_id res chain seq x y z
N MET A 1 -19.04 10.88 2.62
CA MET A 1 -18.30 9.81 1.92
C MET A 1 -17.29 9.11 2.82
N TRP A 2 -16.40 9.83 3.54
CA TRP A 2 -15.35 9.23 4.38
C TRP A 2 -15.80 8.05 5.24
N SER A 3 -16.85 8.23 6.05
CA SER A 3 -17.38 7.15 6.91
C SER A 3 -17.69 5.86 6.13
N SER A 4 -18.35 5.96 4.97
CA SER A 4 -18.65 4.79 4.12
C SER A 4 -17.41 4.17 3.49
N LEU A 5 -16.44 4.98 3.06
CA LEU A 5 -15.19 4.49 2.46
C LEU A 5 -14.34 3.75 3.49
N ILE A 6 -14.20 4.32 4.68
CA ILE A 6 -13.46 3.73 5.81
C ILE A 6 -14.12 2.42 6.23
N ALA A 7 -15.46 2.38 6.28
CA ALA A 7 -16.20 1.16 6.62
C ALA A 7 -15.96 0.04 5.60
N LYS A 8 -15.98 0.36 4.30
CA LYS A 8 -15.68 -0.60 3.23
C LYS A 8 -14.23 -1.06 3.24
N ALA A 9 -13.28 -0.18 3.59
CA ALA A 9 -11.88 -0.56 3.75
C ALA A 9 -11.70 -1.52 4.93
N LYS A 10 -12.30 -1.20 6.08
CA LYS A 10 -12.32 -2.07 7.26
C LYS A 10 -12.94 -3.43 6.95
N GLU A 11 -14.10 -3.45 6.28
CA GLU A 11 -14.76 -4.68 5.86
C GLU A 11 -13.91 -5.48 4.87
N GLY A 12 -13.15 -4.79 4.01
CA GLY A 12 -12.16 -5.37 3.11
C GLY A 12 -10.91 -5.90 3.80
N GLY A 13 -10.80 -5.81 5.13
CA GLY A 13 -9.69 -6.33 5.91
C GLY A 13 -8.56 -5.34 6.19
N VAL A 14 -8.72 -4.05 5.88
CA VAL A 14 -7.70 -3.01 6.14
C VAL A 14 -7.65 -2.64 7.62
N ASP A 15 -6.46 -2.63 8.21
CA ASP A 15 -6.22 -2.24 9.60
C ASP A 15 -5.70 -0.80 9.77
N VAL A 16 -5.15 -0.20 8.70
CA VAL A 16 -4.56 1.14 8.72
C VAL A 16 -4.99 1.93 7.47
N ILE A 17 -5.50 3.14 7.66
CA ILE A 17 -5.75 4.09 6.58
C ILE A 17 -4.54 5.02 6.45
N GLN A 18 -3.88 4.99 5.29
CA GLN A 18 -2.78 5.89 4.99
C GLN A 18 -3.27 7.08 4.17
N THR A 19 -2.79 8.29 4.50
CA THR A 19 -3.12 9.50 3.74
C THR A 19 -1.97 10.49 3.74
N TYR A 20 -1.89 11.31 2.70
CA TYR A 20 -1.00 12.47 2.65
C TYR A 20 -1.63 13.69 3.33
N VAL A 21 -0.80 14.67 3.68
CA VAL A 21 -1.25 16.02 4.05
C VAL A 21 -0.95 16.97 2.91
N PHE A 22 -1.97 17.67 2.42
CA PHE A 22 -1.89 18.50 1.22
C PHE A 22 -1.65 19.97 1.61
N TRP A 23 -0.39 20.35 1.82
CA TRP A 23 -0.04 21.69 2.32
C TRP A 23 -0.63 22.83 1.48
N ASN A 24 -0.56 22.73 0.15
CA ASN A 24 -1.11 23.74 -0.75
C ASN A 24 -2.61 24.03 -0.56
N LEU A 25 -3.40 23.05 -0.10
CA LEU A 25 -4.81 23.24 0.24
C LEU A 25 -4.96 23.82 1.64
N HIS A 26 -4.12 23.40 2.58
CA HIS A 26 -4.18 23.84 3.96
C HIS A 26 -3.62 25.23 4.19
N GLU A 27 -2.76 25.75 3.31
CA GLU A 27 -2.20 27.10 3.40
C GLU A 27 -2.22 27.80 2.03
N PRO A 28 -3.40 28.19 1.51
CA PRO A 28 -3.53 28.82 0.19
C PRO A 28 -2.83 30.18 0.10
N GLN A 29 -2.67 30.88 1.23
CA GLN A 29 -1.86 32.09 1.37
C GLN A 29 -0.97 31.96 2.62
N PRO A 30 0.22 32.59 2.64
CA PRO A 30 1.12 32.53 3.80
C PRO A 30 0.41 32.91 5.10
N GLY A 31 0.45 32.00 6.09
CA GLY A 31 -0.15 32.16 7.41
C GLY A 31 -1.69 32.06 7.45
N GLN A 32 -2.37 31.80 6.33
CA GLN A 32 -3.81 31.62 6.28
C GLN A 32 -4.15 30.15 6.08
N TYR A 33 -4.64 29.51 7.14
CA TYR A 33 -4.91 28.07 7.14
C TYR A 33 -6.37 27.72 6.84
N ASP A 34 -6.60 26.70 6.01
CA ASP A 34 -7.92 26.13 5.74
C ASP A 34 -7.99 24.63 6.09
N PHE A 35 -8.78 24.32 7.11
CA PHE A 35 -9.12 22.96 7.55
C PHE A 35 -10.64 22.73 7.54
N ASN A 36 -11.38 23.41 6.67
CA ASN A 36 -12.83 23.28 6.58
C ASN A 36 -13.26 22.25 5.54
N GLY A 37 -14.50 21.76 5.68
CA GLY A 37 -15.14 20.91 4.68
C GLY A 37 -14.35 19.64 4.39
N ARG A 38 -13.91 19.45 3.14
CA ARG A 38 -13.11 18.29 2.73
C ARG A 38 -11.63 18.38 3.12
N TYR A 39 -11.19 19.52 3.64
CA TYR A 39 -9.82 19.75 4.13
C TYR A 39 -9.73 19.58 5.65
N ASP A 40 -10.82 19.17 6.32
CA ASP A 40 -10.81 18.92 7.76
C ASP A 40 -10.10 17.59 8.08
N LEU A 41 -8.77 17.66 8.13
CA LEU A 41 -7.89 16.54 8.41
C LEU A 41 -8.18 15.93 9.79
N VAL A 42 -8.42 16.77 10.80
CA VAL A 42 -8.69 16.31 12.17
C VAL A 42 -9.98 15.49 12.22
N LYS A 43 -11.04 15.96 11.55
CA LYS A 43 -12.30 15.21 11.44
C LYS A 43 -12.11 13.90 10.68
N PHE A 44 -11.30 13.89 9.61
CA PHE A 44 -10.99 12.65 8.89
C PHE A 44 -10.27 11.62 9.77
N ILE A 45 -9.24 12.03 10.52
CA ILE A 45 -8.53 11.14 11.46
C ILE A 45 -9.46 10.66 12.60
N LYS A 46 -10.31 11.54 13.14
CA LYS A 46 -11.31 11.15 14.15
C LYS A 46 -12.33 10.15 13.61
N GLU A 47 -12.72 10.26 12.34
CA GLU A 47 -13.59 9.27 11.69
C GLU A 47 -12.91 7.90 11.58
N ILE A 48 -11.62 7.86 11.22
CA ILE A 48 -10.83 6.62 11.21
C ILE A 48 -10.79 6.00 12.61
N GLN A 49 -10.50 6.83 13.62
CA GLN A 49 -10.50 6.40 15.03
C GLN A 49 -11.87 5.87 15.47
N ALA A 50 -12.97 6.54 15.09
CA ALA A 50 -14.33 6.13 15.44
C ALA A 50 -14.68 4.74 14.88
N GLN A 51 -14.04 4.32 13.79
CA GLN A 51 -14.17 2.99 13.23
C GLN A 51 -13.21 1.96 13.84
N GLY A 52 -12.32 2.36 14.74
CA GLY A 52 -11.43 1.47 15.49
C GLY A 52 -10.32 0.88 14.63
N ILE A 53 -9.86 1.59 13.61
CA ILE A 53 -8.68 1.22 12.82
C ILE A 53 -7.64 2.34 12.93
N TYR A 54 -6.39 2.07 12.53
CA TYR A 54 -5.29 3.02 12.69
C TYR A 54 -5.17 3.98 11.50
N ALA A 55 -4.41 5.06 11.71
CA ALA A 55 -4.04 5.99 10.66
C ALA A 55 -2.51 6.03 10.49
N CYS A 56 -2.04 6.12 9.24
CA CYS A 56 -0.67 6.43 8.90
C CYS A 56 -0.64 7.77 8.15
N LEU A 57 -0.09 8.81 8.79
CA LEU A 57 -0.08 10.15 8.23
C LEU A 57 1.25 10.42 7.53
N ARG A 58 1.22 10.53 6.21
CA ARG A 58 2.37 10.93 5.38
C ARG A 58 2.34 12.45 5.24
N ILE A 59 2.94 13.14 6.20
CA ILE A 59 2.81 14.60 6.33
C ILE A 59 3.44 15.36 5.15
N GLY A 60 4.48 14.80 4.54
CA GLY A 60 5.22 15.51 3.51
C GLY A 60 6.27 16.44 4.10
N PRO A 61 6.49 17.62 3.51
CA PRO A 61 5.51 18.52 2.89
C PRO A 61 5.50 18.42 1.36
N PHE A 62 6.59 17.96 0.74
CA PHE A 62 6.51 17.36 -0.58
C PHE A 62 5.77 16.05 -0.40
N ILE A 63 4.83 15.71 -1.27
CA ILE A 63 4.11 14.44 -1.23
C ILE A 63 4.09 13.74 -2.57
N GLU A 64 4.58 14.41 -3.62
CA GLU A 64 4.36 14.03 -5.02
C GLU A 64 2.87 13.81 -5.29
N SER A 65 2.39 12.57 -5.17
CA SER A 65 0.97 12.18 -5.17
C SER A 65 0.22 12.56 -6.44
N GLU A 66 0.93 12.74 -7.57
CA GLU A 66 0.36 13.30 -8.80
C GLU A 66 -0.37 14.64 -8.60
N TRP A 67 0.00 15.33 -7.53
CA TRP A 67 -0.70 16.49 -7.03
C TRP A 67 -0.05 17.77 -7.54
N THR A 68 -0.85 18.83 -7.71
CA THR A 68 -0.34 20.13 -8.16
C THR A 68 0.85 20.56 -7.31
N TYR A 69 1.98 20.79 -7.99
CA TYR A 69 3.23 21.23 -7.39
C TYR A 69 3.76 20.31 -6.27
N GLY A 70 3.41 19.02 -6.33
CA GLY A 70 3.82 18.00 -5.37
C GLY A 70 3.37 18.25 -3.94
N GLY A 71 2.31 19.04 -3.75
CA GLY A 71 1.78 19.43 -2.44
C GLY A 71 2.24 20.81 -1.96
N PHE A 72 3.21 21.45 -2.60
CA PHE A 72 3.69 22.77 -2.19
C PHE A 72 2.69 23.88 -2.52
N PRO A 73 2.46 24.84 -1.60
CA PRO A 73 1.76 26.07 -1.94
C PRO A 73 2.53 26.85 -3.01
N PHE A 74 1.82 27.43 -3.97
CA PHE A 74 2.48 28.14 -5.07
C PHE A 74 3.26 29.39 -4.61
N TRP A 75 2.78 30.07 -3.56
CA TRP A 75 3.46 31.23 -2.98
C TRP A 75 4.86 30.90 -2.43
N LEU A 76 5.15 29.63 -2.14
CA LEU A 76 6.47 29.20 -1.64
C LEU A 76 7.58 29.49 -2.66
N HIS A 77 7.22 29.54 -3.95
CA HIS A 77 8.13 29.90 -5.04
C HIS A 77 8.69 31.32 -4.90
N ASP A 78 7.90 32.23 -4.36
CA ASP A 78 8.26 33.65 -4.30
C ASP A 78 9.04 34.00 -3.02
N VAL A 79 9.35 33.01 -2.18
CA VAL A 79 10.16 33.19 -0.97
C VAL A 79 11.63 33.46 -1.36
N PRO A 80 12.22 34.61 -0.95
CA PRO A 80 13.58 34.95 -1.33
C PRO A 80 14.60 33.88 -0.91
N GLY A 81 15.39 33.40 -1.87
CA GLY A 81 16.46 32.41 -1.63
C GLY A 81 15.97 30.98 -1.41
N ILE A 82 14.71 30.69 -1.70
CA ILE A 82 14.14 29.35 -1.57
C ILE A 82 14.77 28.37 -2.56
N VAL A 83 15.17 27.20 -2.05
CA VAL A 83 15.56 26.05 -2.88
C VAL A 83 14.89 24.83 -2.29
N TYR A 84 14.06 24.16 -3.09
CA TYR A 84 13.28 23.04 -2.60
C TYR A 84 14.13 21.79 -2.42
N ARG A 85 13.70 20.98 -1.46
CA ARG A 85 14.19 19.63 -1.15
C ARG A 85 15.71 19.64 -1.02
N THR A 86 16.25 20.54 -0.22
CA THR A 86 17.69 20.62 0.04
C THR A 86 17.96 21.30 1.38
N ASP A 87 19.21 21.30 1.82
CA ASP A 87 19.66 22.05 2.99
C ASP A 87 19.62 23.56 2.70
N ASN A 88 18.42 24.12 2.81
CA ASN A 88 18.06 25.51 2.58
C ASN A 88 17.15 25.94 3.72
N GLU A 89 17.63 26.86 4.56
CA GLU A 89 16.90 27.34 5.76
C GLU A 89 15.44 27.73 5.48
N PRO A 90 15.10 28.43 4.38
CA PRO A 90 13.71 28.73 4.03
C PRO A 90 12.77 27.53 3.77
N PHE A 91 13.28 26.31 3.53
CA PHE A 91 12.49 25.20 2.98
C PHE A 91 12.21 24.04 3.95
N LYS A 92 13.11 23.75 4.88
CA LYS A 92 13.32 22.37 5.35
C LYS A 92 12.06 21.66 5.93
N ILE A 93 11.48 20.63 5.24
CA ILE A 93 10.74 19.38 5.67
C ILE A 93 10.58 18.44 4.41
N GLU A 94 10.43 17.08 4.47
CA GLU A 94 10.56 16.13 3.29
C GLU A 94 9.64 14.84 3.16
N ASN A 95 9.51 14.26 1.93
CA ASN A 95 9.02 12.89 1.55
C ASN A 95 9.78 12.34 0.32
N GLU A 96 10.08 11.03 0.24
CA GLU A 96 10.69 10.34 -0.93
C GLU A 96 11.96 11.00 -1.51
N TYR A 97 12.92 11.33 -0.64
CA TYR A 97 14.08 12.16 -1.01
C TYR A 97 15.21 11.44 -1.73
N GLN A 98 15.35 10.14 -1.55
CA GLN A 98 16.57 9.43 -1.95
C GLN A 98 16.86 9.52 -3.47
N ASN A 99 15.83 9.60 -4.31
CA ASN A 99 15.99 9.74 -5.76
C ASN A 99 16.58 11.10 -6.18
N VAL A 100 16.53 12.10 -5.29
CA VAL A 100 17.04 13.46 -5.53
C VAL A 100 18.26 13.77 -4.66
N GLU A 101 18.49 13.00 -3.59
CA GLU A 101 19.60 13.19 -2.65
C GLU A 101 20.95 13.34 -3.35
N ALA A 102 21.24 12.46 -4.32
CA ALA A 102 22.51 12.49 -5.06
C ALA A 102 22.69 13.77 -5.89
N ALA A 103 21.60 14.37 -6.40
CA ALA A 103 21.64 15.61 -7.18
C ALA A 103 22.08 16.81 -6.33
N PHE A 104 21.97 16.71 -5.00
CA PHE A 104 22.36 17.77 -4.07
C PHE A 104 23.73 17.55 -3.41
N HIS A 105 24.49 16.54 -3.84
CA HIS A 105 25.85 16.25 -3.35
C HIS A 105 25.92 16.26 -1.81
N GLU A 106 26.79 17.09 -1.21
CA GLU A 106 26.98 17.17 0.24
C GLU A 106 25.74 17.68 0.99
N LYS A 107 24.86 18.46 0.33
CA LYS A 107 23.64 19.02 0.94
C LYS A 107 22.52 18.00 1.10
N GLY A 108 22.48 16.96 0.26
CA GLY A 108 21.44 15.92 0.31
C GLY A 108 21.46 15.13 1.62
N PRO A 109 22.57 14.45 1.97
CA PRO A 109 22.66 13.68 3.21
C PRO A 109 22.51 14.52 4.48
N ILE A 110 22.95 15.79 4.46
CA ILE A 110 22.76 16.73 5.59
C ILE A 110 21.28 16.99 5.80
N TYR A 111 20.56 17.25 4.71
CA TYR A 111 19.15 17.52 4.73
C TYR A 111 18.32 16.32 5.22
N VAL A 112 18.62 15.10 4.77
CA VAL A 112 17.94 13.87 5.26
C VAL A 112 18.11 13.69 6.76
N LYS A 113 19.34 13.88 7.27
CA LYS A 113 19.63 13.76 8.70
C LYS A 113 18.87 14.82 9.50
N TRP A 114 18.80 16.06 9.01
CA TRP A 114 18.01 17.11 9.63
C TRP A 114 16.51 16.76 9.64
N ALA A 115 15.96 16.28 8.51
CA ALA A 115 14.52 15.98 8.41
C ALA A 115 14.11 14.82 9.33
N ALA A 116 14.92 13.76 9.38
CA ALA A 116 14.71 12.64 10.30
C ALA A 116 14.83 13.08 11.77
N LYS A 117 15.84 13.90 12.10
CA LYS A 117 16.04 14.44 13.45
C LYS A 117 14.86 15.31 13.88
N MET A 118 14.43 16.25 13.05
CA MET A 118 13.29 17.12 13.31
C MET A 118 12.03 16.29 13.57
N GLY A 119 11.73 15.29 12.73
CA GLY A 119 10.58 14.41 12.95
C GLY A 119 10.62 13.70 14.31
N VAL A 120 11.76 13.13 14.69
CA VAL A 120 11.94 12.46 15.99
C VAL A 120 11.83 13.45 17.17
N GLU A 121 12.38 14.65 17.05
CA GLU A 121 12.33 15.71 18.07
C GLU A 121 10.91 16.30 18.29
N LEU A 122 9.96 16.05 17.38
CA LEU A 122 8.55 16.38 17.61
C LEU A 122 7.88 15.47 18.66
N GLU A 123 8.57 14.43 19.15
CA GLU A 123 8.13 13.55 20.24
C GLU A 123 6.69 13.04 20.07
N THR A 124 6.32 12.67 18.84
CA THR A 124 4.95 12.26 18.47
C THR A 124 4.47 10.98 19.16
N GLY A 125 5.37 10.25 19.82
CA GLY A 125 5.08 8.99 20.50
C GLY A 125 4.81 7.80 19.58
N VAL A 126 4.99 7.97 18.26
CA VAL A 126 4.78 6.94 17.23
C VAL A 126 5.98 6.85 16.26
N PRO A 127 6.23 5.70 15.61
CA PRO A 127 7.35 5.55 14.68
C PRO A 127 7.23 6.48 13.46
N TRP A 128 8.37 7.00 13.00
CA TRP A 128 8.49 7.69 11.72
C TRP A 128 8.99 6.75 10.63
N VAL A 129 8.41 6.85 9.44
CA VAL A 129 8.81 6.06 8.26
C VAL A 129 9.10 6.98 7.09
N MET A 130 10.23 6.76 6.42
CA MET A 130 10.54 7.34 5.12
C MET A 130 10.50 6.24 4.07
N CYS A 131 9.73 6.49 3.01
CA CYS A 131 9.63 5.61 1.86
C CYS A 131 10.83 5.82 0.92
N LYS A 132 11.24 4.73 0.29
CA LYS A 132 12.40 4.61 -0.58
C LYS A 132 12.03 3.79 -1.80
N GLN A 133 12.60 4.12 -2.96
CA GLN A 133 12.41 3.37 -4.19
C GLN A 133 13.74 3.25 -4.95
N THR A 134 14.52 2.19 -4.74
CA THR A 134 15.87 2.04 -5.35
C THR A 134 15.99 0.96 -6.42
N ASP A 135 15.00 0.08 -6.54
CA ASP A 135 15.04 -1.12 -7.38
C ASP A 135 13.68 -1.40 -8.06
N ALA A 136 12.78 -0.43 -8.02
CA ALA A 136 11.49 -0.52 -8.65
C ALA A 136 11.65 -0.46 -10.18
N PRO A 137 11.23 -1.50 -10.93
CA PRO A 137 11.40 -1.53 -12.38
C PRO A 137 10.53 -0.48 -13.07
N ASP A 138 11.13 0.45 -13.81
CA ASP A 138 10.35 1.44 -14.55
C ASP A 138 9.37 0.78 -15.54
N PRO A 139 8.11 1.26 -15.62
CA PRO A 139 7.46 2.28 -14.79
C PRO A 139 6.72 1.64 -13.60
N VAL A 140 7.07 1.98 -12.35
CA VAL A 140 6.32 1.50 -11.16
C VAL A 140 5.15 2.41 -10.77
N VAL A 141 5.12 3.65 -11.26
CA VAL A 141 4.04 4.60 -11.01
C VAL A 141 3.14 4.70 -12.23
N HIS A 142 1.87 4.34 -12.08
CA HIS A 142 0.87 4.39 -13.16
C HIS A 142 -0.34 5.22 -12.72
N TYR A 143 -0.45 6.43 -13.26
CA TYR A 143 -1.63 7.29 -13.18
C TYR A 143 -2.11 7.66 -14.58
N GLN A 144 -3.41 7.92 -14.72
CA GLN A 144 -3.98 8.23 -16.02
C GLN A 144 -3.78 9.70 -16.36
N VAL A 145 -3.17 9.94 -17.52
CA VAL A 145 -2.99 11.28 -18.09
C VAL A 145 -4.03 11.54 -19.18
N TYR A 146 -4.30 12.81 -19.48
CA TYR A 146 -5.21 13.17 -20.56
C TYR A 146 -4.72 12.58 -21.90
N GLY A 147 -5.61 11.87 -22.60
CA GLY A 147 -5.29 11.19 -23.86
C GLY A 147 -4.56 9.84 -23.70
N GLY A 148 -4.29 9.40 -22.47
CA GLY A 148 -3.67 8.11 -22.18
C GLY A 148 -4.68 6.99 -21.88
N GLU A 149 -4.30 5.76 -22.25
CA GLU A 149 -5.04 4.55 -21.88
C GLU A 149 -4.87 4.23 -20.38
N PRO A 150 -5.91 3.75 -19.69
CA PRO A 150 -5.81 3.37 -18.29
C PRO A 150 -4.97 2.10 -18.12
N TYR A 151 -3.94 2.17 -17.27
CA TYR A 151 -3.22 0.99 -16.83
C TYR A 151 -4.07 0.19 -15.83
N ILE A 152 -4.29 -1.09 -16.11
CA ILE A 152 -5.09 -1.98 -15.26
C ILE A 152 -4.18 -3.06 -14.67
N ARG A 153 -4.01 -3.01 -13.34
CA ARG A 153 -3.39 -4.09 -12.58
C ARG A 153 -4.46 -5.07 -12.12
N SER A 154 -4.29 -6.35 -12.41
CA SER A 154 -5.27 -7.39 -12.06
C SER A 154 -5.30 -7.69 -10.56
N ALA A 155 -6.38 -8.31 -10.07
CA ALA A 155 -6.50 -8.67 -8.66
C ALA A 155 -5.47 -9.76 -8.27
N GLU A 156 -5.24 -10.68 -9.21
CA GLU A 156 -4.30 -11.79 -9.11
C GLU A 156 -2.87 -11.31 -8.93
N ASP A 157 -2.45 -10.33 -9.74
CA ASP A 157 -1.09 -9.79 -9.69
C ASP A 157 -0.85 -9.02 -8.38
N ILE A 158 -1.84 -8.24 -7.92
CA ILE A 158 -1.76 -7.56 -6.63
C ILE A 158 -1.66 -8.59 -5.50
N ALA A 159 -2.55 -9.58 -5.48
CA ALA A 159 -2.56 -10.63 -4.47
C ALA A 159 -1.24 -11.42 -4.46
N PHE A 160 -0.68 -11.73 -5.64
CA PHE A 160 0.62 -12.38 -5.79
C PHE A 160 1.74 -11.58 -5.11
N HIS A 161 1.86 -10.30 -5.42
CA HIS A 161 2.94 -9.47 -4.89
C HIS A 161 2.79 -9.19 -3.39
N VAL A 162 1.55 -9.01 -2.92
CA VAL A 162 1.23 -8.88 -1.48
C VAL A 162 1.62 -10.15 -0.73
N ALA A 163 1.16 -11.32 -1.20
CA ALA A 163 1.48 -12.59 -0.59
C ALA A 163 2.99 -12.89 -0.65
N LEU A 164 3.67 -12.54 -1.75
CA LEU A 164 5.11 -12.72 -1.87
C LEU A 164 5.90 -11.85 -0.90
N PHE A 165 5.47 -10.60 -0.70
CA PHE A 165 6.08 -9.69 0.26
C PHE A 165 5.95 -10.25 1.69
N ILE A 166 4.75 -10.69 2.08
CA ILE A 166 4.51 -11.33 3.40
C ILE A 166 5.33 -12.62 3.54
N ALA A 167 5.32 -13.46 2.50
CA ALA A 167 6.11 -14.69 2.47
C ALA A 167 7.59 -14.42 2.70
N LYS A 168 8.10 -13.25 2.30
CA LYS A 168 9.49 -12.77 2.47
C LYS A 168 9.70 -11.86 3.71
N LYS A 169 8.93 -12.05 4.78
CA LYS A 169 8.99 -11.31 6.07
C LYS A 169 8.45 -9.87 6.03
N GLY A 170 7.71 -9.52 4.99
CA GLY A 170 7.01 -8.23 4.94
C GLY A 170 5.90 -8.16 5.98
N SER A 171 5.84 -7.05 6.73
CA SER A 171 4.94 -6.89 7.89
C SER A 171 3.98 -5.70 7.80
N TYR A 172 4.18 -4.80 6.83
CA TYR A 172 3.29 -3.66 6.58
C TYR A 172 3.10 -3.48 5.07
N ILE A 173 1.85 -3.49 4.63
CA ILE A 173 1.46 -3.31 3.23
C ILE A 173 0.43 -2.21 3.16
N ASN A 174 0.62 -1.27 2.24
CA ASN A 174 -0.34 -0.23 1.95
C ASN A 174 -0.67 -0.24 0.46
N TYR A 175 -1.97 -0.28 0.13
CA TYR A 175 -2.44 -0.15 -1.24
C TYR A 175 -2.48 1.33 -1.63
N TYR A 176 -1.59 1.73 -2.55
CA TYR A 176 -1.65 3.01 -3.22
C TYR A 176 -2.28 2.81 -4.61
N MET A 177 -3.57 3.08 -4.83
CA MET A 177 -4.60 3.56 -3.88
C MET A 177 -5.59 2.46 -3.49
N TYR A 178 -6.08 2.51 -2.24
CA TYR A 178 -7.23 1.71 -1.81
C TYR A 178 -8.56 2.35 -2.24
N HIS A 179 -8.62 3.67 -2.22
CA HIS A 179 -9.61 4.53 -2.88
C HIS A 179 -8.84 5.74 -3.41
N GLY A 180 -8.86 5.98 -4.72
CA GLY A 180 -8.17 7.14 -5.30
C GLY A 180 -9.06 8.39 -5.28
N GLY A 181 -10.30 8.29 -5.77
CA GLY A 181 -11.27 9.38 -5.73
C GLY A 181 -11.12 10.35 -6.89
N THR A 182 -11.27 11.65 -6.62
CA THR A 182 -11.35 12.68 -7.66
C THR A 182 -10.52 13.91 -7.31
N ASN A 183 -9.76 14.38 -8.28
CA ASN A 183 -9.05 15.65 -8.27
C ASN A 183 -10.04 16.82 -8.48
N PHE A 184 -10.86 17.12 -7.47
CA PHE A 184 -11.86 18.20 -7.62
C PHE A 184 -11.22 19.59 -7.64
N GLY A 185 -11.86 20.47 -8.42
CA GLY A 185 -11.46 21.87 -8.54
C GLY A 185 -10.31 22.02 -9.55
N ARG A 186 -9.42 22.96 -9.27
CA ARG A 186 -8.34 23.36 -10.20
C ARG A 186 -6.95 23.48 -9.55
N THR A 187 -6.85 23.01 -8.31
CA THR A 187 -5.63 23.08 -7.48
C THR A 187 -5.18 21.70 -7.00
N ALA A 188 -5.85 20.65 -7.49
CA ALA A 188 -5.64 19.27 -7.07
C ALA A 188 -4.64 18.55 -7.96
N SER A 189 -4.92 18.43 -9.26
CA SER A 189 -4.02 17.77 -10.22
C SER A 189 -3.35 18.77 -11.15
N ALA A 190 -2.14 18.41 -11.59
CA ALA A 190 -1.49 19.00 -12.75
C ALA A 190 -1.11 17.86 -13.71
N TYR A 191 -1.52 17.94 -14.98
CA TYR A 191 -1.24 16.95 -16.02
C TYR A 191 -1.83 15.53 -15.82
N VAL A 192 -2.64 15.34 -14.76
CA VAL A 192 -3.39 14.11 -14.48
C VAL A 192 -4.88 14.38 -14.62
N ILE A 193 -5.65 13.39 -15.07
CA ILE A 193 -7.09 13.55 -15.29
C ILE A 193 -7.85 13.85 -13.98
N THR A 194 -9.09 14.30 -14.10
CA THR A 194 -9.96 14.60 -12.95
C THR A 194 -10.20 13.35 -12.09
N SER A 195 -10.38 12.18 -12.72
CA SER A 195 -10.49 10.90 -12.01
C SER A 195 -9.13 10.49 -11.44
N TYR A 196 -9.05 10.20 -10.15
CA TYR A 196 -7.81 9.74 -9.52
C TYR A 196 -7.91 8.24 -9.26
N TYR A 197 -7.27 7.46 -10.13
CA TYR A 197 -7.10 6.01 -10.02
C TYR A 197 -8.39 5.20 -9.77
N ASP A 198 -9.25 5.12 -10.79
CA ASP A 198 -10.52 4.34 -10.75
C ASP A 198 -10.32 2.81 -10.65
N GLN A 199 -9.09 2.32 -10.83
CA GLN A 199 -8.78 0.89 -10.75
C GLN A 199 -8.50 0.40 -9.32
N ALA A 200 -8.66 1.24 -8.30
CA ALA A 200 -8.55 0.87 -6.89
C ALA A 200 -9.59 -0.19 -6.46
N PRO A 201 -9.39 -0.88 -5.32
CA PRO A 201 -10.41 -1.73 -4.69
C PRO A 201 -11.74 -0.99 -4.47
N LEU A 202 -11.70 0.28 -4.11
CA LEU A 202 -12.86 1.18 -4.12
C LEU A 202 -12.71 2.15 -5.29
N ASP A 203 -13.68 2.16 -6.20
CA ASP A 203 -13.65 2.99 -7.41
C ASP A 203 -13.75 4.50 -7.08
N GLU A 204 -13.70 5.37 -8.09
CA GLU A 204 -13.78 6.82 -7.93
C GLU A 204 -15.02 7.26 -7.13
N TYR A 205 -16.14 6.55 -7.29
CA TYR A 205 -17.43 6.85 -6.66
C TYR A 205 -17.59 6.15 -5.29
N GLY A 206 -16.59 5.36 -4.89
CA GLY A 206 -16.58 4.60 -3.64
C GLY A 206 -17.38 3.30 -3.69
N LEU A 207 -17.68 2.76 -4.87
CA LEU A 207 -18.27 1.44 -5.04
C LEU A 207 -17.20 0.35 -4.95
N LEU A 208 -17.63 -0.88 -4.63
CA LEU A 208 -16.72 -2.02 -4.54
C LEU A 208 -16.33 -2.49 -5.94
N ARG A 209 -15.05 -2.41 -6.28
CA ARG A 209 -14.55 -2.89 -7.57
C ARG A 209 -14.30 -4.40 -7.50
N GLN A 210 -15.29 -5.17 -7.92
CA GLN A 210 -15.14 -6.62 -8.02
C GLN A 210 -14.45 -7.05 -9.33
N PRO A 211 -13.68 -8.14 -9.32
CA PRO A 211 -13.41 -9.03 -8.18
C PRO A 211 -12.29 -8.54 -7.25
N LYS A 212 -11.64 -7.41 -7.56
CA LYS A 212 -10.42 -6.93 -6.87
C LYS A 212 -10.61 -6.76 -5.37
N TRP A 213 -11.65 -6.04 -4.95
CA TRP A 213 -11.92 -5.83 -3.53
C TRP A 213 -12.19 -7.15 -2.79
N GLY A 214 -13.02 -8.03 -3.36
CA GLY A 214 -13.34 -9.32 -2.76
C GLY A 214 -12.13 -10.25 -2.65
N HIS A 215 -11.34 -10.34 -3.71
CA HIS A 215 -10.14 -11.20 -3.73
C HIS A 215 -9.09 -10.76 -2.72
N LEU A 216 -8.86 -9.45 -2.57
CA LEU A 216 -7.96 -8.91 -1.55
C LEU A 216 -8.53 -9.09 -0.13
N LYS A 217 -9.84 -8.97 0.05
CA LYS A 217 -10.51 -9.27 1.32
C LYS A 217 -10.28 -10.73 1.74
N GLU A 218 -10.44 -11.69 0.82
CA GLU A 218 -10.17 -13.10 1.09
C GLU A 218 -8.70 -13.34 1.46
N LEU A 219 -7.76 -12.71 0.74
CA LEU A 219 -6.34 -12.74 1.10
C LEU A 219 -6.11 -12.22 2.53
N HIS A 220 -6.66 -11.06 2.89
CA HIS A 220 -6.50 -10.50 4.24
C HIS A 220 -7.04 -11.42 5.33
N ILE A 221 -8.20 -12.05 5.12
CA ILE A 221 -8.77 -13.02 6.07
C ILE A 221 -7.79 -14.16 6.30
N VAL A 222 -7.21 -14.72 5.23
CA VAL A 222 -6.25 -15.81 5.32
C VAL A 222 -4.98 -15.36 6.05
N ILE A 223 -4.42 -14.20 5.71
CA ILE A 223 -3.22 -13.67 6.38
C ILE A 223 -3.47 -13.43 7.88
N LYS A 224 -4.62 -12.87 8.26
CA LYS A 224 -4.98 -12.64 9.67
C LYS A 224 -5.11 -13.95 10.45
N ASN A 225 -5.59 -15.02 9.81
CA ASN A 225 -5.63 -16.35 10.42
C ASN A 225 -4.23 -16.97 10.62
N CYS A 226 -3.22 -16.47 9.90
CA CYS A 226 -1.82 -16.92 10.01
C CYS A 226 -0.96 -16.03 10.94
N PHE A 227 -1.57 -15.12 11.71
CA PHE A 227 -0.83 -14.07 12.43
C PHE A 227 0.24 -14.60 13.39
N THR A 228 -0.07 -15.62 14.20
CA THR A 228 0.86 -16.16 15.19
C THR A 228 2.15 -16.70 14.56
N PRO A 229 2.12 -17.65 13.60
CA PRO A 229 3.34 -18.14 12.98
C PRO A 229 4.04 -17.06 12.13
N LEU A 230 3.32 -16.11 11.53
CA LEU A 230 3.95 -15.01 10.78
C LEU A 230 4.77 -14.06 11.67
N LEU A 231 4.32 -13.80 12.90
CA LEU A 231 5.01 -12.89 13.81
C LEU A 231 6.07 -13.55 14.68
N GLN A 232 5.83 -14.78 15.12
CA GLN A 232 6.64 -15.45 16.13
C GLN A 232 7.44 -16.64 15.57
N GLY A 233 7.03 -17.16 14.41
CA GLY A 233 7.63 -18.33 13.80
C GLY A 233 8.99 -18.03 13.17
N VAL A 234 9.81 -19.08 13.08
CA VAL A 234 11.07 -19.04 12.33
C VAL A 234 10.76 -19.31 10.86
N GLN A 235 11.12 -18.37 10.01
CA GLN A 235 10.98 -18.54 8.57
C GLN A 235 12.10 -19.42 8.01
N SER A 236 11.73 -20.45 7.25
CA SER A 236 12.60 -21.21 6.36
C SER A 236 12.12 -21.06 4.91
N ASN A 237 13.04 -21.23 3.95
CA ASN A 237 12.67 -21.30 2.54
C ASN A 237 13.52 -22.34 1.82
N PHE A 238 12.93 -23.00 0.82
CA PHE A 238 13.59 -24.02 0.02
C PHE A 238 12.91 -24.17 -1.34
N SER A 239 13.65 -24.68 -2.32
CA SER A 239 13.10 -25.00 -3.64
C SER A 239 12.22 -26.26 -3.55
N ILE A 240 11.05 -26.18 -4.18
CA ILE A 240 10.11 -27.31 -4.36
C ILE A 240 9.91 -27.63 -5.85
N GLY A 241 10.78 -27.08 -6.71
CA GLY A 241 10.77 -27.23 -8.15
C GLY A 241 11.68 -26.19 -8.84
N PRO A 242 11.91 -26.31 -10.17
CA PRO A 242 12.84 -25.42 -10.88
C PRO A 242 12.49 -23.93 -10.80
N LEU A 243 11.19 -23.61 -10.82
CA LEU A 243 10.66 -22.24 -10.70
C LEU A 243 9.72 -22.10 -9.50
N GLN A 244 9.74 -23.07 -8.58
CA GLN A 244 8.83 -23.14 -7.45
C GLN A 244 9.61 -23.09 -6.13
N GLN A 245 9.09 -22.31 -5.18
CA GLN A 245 9.73 -22.08 -3.89
C GLN A 245 8.70 -22.13 -2.77
N ALA A 246 9.05 -22.77 -1.66
CA ALA A 246 8.26 -22.74 -0.44
C ALA A 246 8.88 -21.73 0.54
N TYR A 247 8.03 -20.93 1.18
CA TYR A 247 8.36 -20.16 2.38
C TYR A 247 7.50 -20.69 3.51
N VAL A 248 8.12 -21.13 4.60
CA VAL A 248 7.43 -21.77 5.72
C VAL A 248 7.78 -21.02 6.99
N TYR A 249 6.77 -20.68 7.78
CA TYR A 249 6.94 -20.14 9.13
C TYR A 249 6.44 -21.18 10.12
N GLU A 250 7.33 -21.64 10.98
CA GLU A 250 7.04 -22.62 12.01
C GLU A 250 7.30 -22.05 13.39
N GLU A 251 6.31 -22.18 14.27
CA GLU A 251 6.44 -21.88 15.69
C GLU A 251 6.77 -23.18 16.45
N GLY A 252 7.60 -23.10 17.49
CA GLY A 252 7.99 -24.27 18.29
C GLY A 252 6.82 -24.98 19.01
N THR A 253 5.65 -24.36 19.07
CA THR A 253 4.42 -24.91 19.68
C THR A 253 3.54 -25.68 18.68
N GLY A 254 3.91 -25.70 17.39
CA GLY A 254 3.25 -26.48 16.34
C GLY A 254 2.40 -25.67 15.34
N ALA A 255 2.24 -24.36 15.52
CA ALA A 255 1.60 -23.51 14.51
C ALA A 255 2.51 -23.34 13.28
N CYS A 256 1.97 -23.49 12.08
CA CYS A 256 2.74 -23.48 10.84
C CYS A 256 1.95 -22.81 9.72
N VAL A 257 2.57 -21.89 8.97
CA VAL A 257 2.02 -21.39 7.70
C VAL A 257 3.03 -21.58 6.57
N ALA A 258 2.55 -22.06 5.42
CA ALA A 258 3.36 -22.21 4.21
C ALA A 258 2.80 -21.37 3.04
N PHE A 259 3.72 -20.77 2.29
CA PHE A 259 3.47 -20.10 1.03
C PHE A 259 4.20 -20.87 -0.07
N LEU A 260 3.45 -21.49 -0.96
CA LEU A 260 3.98 -22.24 -2.10
C LEU A 260 3.90 -21.37 -3.35
N VAL A 261 5.06 -20.92 -3.82
CA VAL A 261 5.18 -19.96 -4.93
C VAL A 261 5.47 -20.70 -6.22
N ASN A 262 4.71 -20.40 -7.27
CA ASN A 262 5.05 -20.73 -8.65
C ASN A 262 5.42 -19.45 -9.41
N ASN A 263 6.70 -19.31 -9.79
CA ASN A 263 7.19 -18.16 -10.56
C ASN A 263 7.09 -18.36 -12.07
N ASP A 264 6.71 -19.54 -12.56
CA ASP A 264 6.45 -19.75 -13.99
C ASP A 264 5.22 -18.95 -14.41
N SER A 265 5.37 -18.04 -15.36
CA SER A 265 4.29 -17.17 -15.83
C SER A 265 3.34 -17.85 -16.81
N THR A 266 3.64 -19.06 -17.25
CA THR A 266 2.94 -19.73 -18.36
C THR A 266 2.37 -21.09 -17.99
N LYS A 267 2.98 -21.81 -17.04
CA LYS A 267 2.63 -23.20 -16.74
C LYS A 267 2.16 -23.41 -15.32
N ASN A 268 1.15 -24.28 -15.18
CA ASN A 268 0.82 -24.89 -13.90
C ASN A 268 1.99 -25.79 -13.48
N ALA A 269 2.21 -25.90 -12.17
CA ALA A 269 3.22 -26.77 -11.60
C ALA A 269 2.60 -27.63 -10.50
N THR A 270 2.82 -28.94 -10.58
CA THR A 270 2.50 -29.87 -9.48
C THR A 270 3.72 -30.04 -8.60
N VAL A 271 3.63 -29.61 -7.34
CA VAL A 271 4.72 -29.64 -6.36
C VAL A 271 4.40 -30.60 -5.22
N GLN A 272 5.43 -31.21 -4.64
CA GLN A 272 5.32 -32.02 -3.42
C GLN A 272 5.72 -31.17 -2.21
N PHE A 273 4.87 -31.14 -1.18
CA PHE A 273 5.13 -30.44 0.07
C PHE A 273 4.53 -31.22 1.24
N GLN A 274 5.37 -31.57 2.23
CA GLN A 274 4.98 -32.35 3.43
C GLN A 274 4.10 -33.59 3.11
N ASN A 275 4.55 -34.42 2.16
CA ASN A 275 3.86 -35.63 1.67
C ASN A 275 2.53 -35.41 0.92
N ASN A 276 2.15 -34.16 0.65
CA ASN A 276 0.99 -33.80 -0.13
C ASN A 276 1.40 -33.23 -1.50
N SER A 277 0.54 -33.46 -2.50
CA SER A 277 0.71 -32.94 -3.85
C SER A 277 -0.20 -31.72 -4.05
N PHE A 278 0.37 -30.60 -4.51
CA PHE A 278 -0.39 -29.38 -4.78
C PHE A 278 -0.20 -28.93 -6.22
N GLU A 279 -1.28 -28.52 -6.87
CA GLU A 279 -1.24 -27.84 -8.16
C GLU A 279 -1.20 -26.32 -7.96
N LEU A 280 -0.18 -25.67 -8.48
CA LEU A 280 0.00 -24.22 -8.45
C LEU A 280 -0.23 -23.66 -9.85
N LEU A 281 -1.16 -22.71 -9.97
CA LEU A 281 -1.41 -21.96 -11.21
C LEU A 281 -0.18 -21.11 -11.61
N PRO A 282 -0.10 -20.64 -12.86
CA PRO A 282 1.01 -19.81 -13.31
C PRO A 282 1.04 -18.49 -12.52
N LYS A 283 2.23 -18.01 -12.19
CA LYS A 283 2.48 -16.78 -11.42
C LYS A 283 1.54 -16.66 -10.20
N SER A 284 1.52 -17.71 -9.37
CA SER A 284 0.61 -17.80 -8.23
C SER A 284 1.29 -18.21 -6.94
N ILE A 285 0.65 -17.90 -5.81
CA ILE A 285 1.04 -18.37 -4.48
C ILE A 285 -0.14 -19.08 -3.85
N GLY A 286 0.06 -20.33 -3.47
CA GLY A 286 -0.85 -21.07 -2.60
C GLY A 286 -0.52 -20.82 -1.14
N ILE A 287 -1.51 -20.53 -0.30
CA ILE A 287 -1.34 -20.29 1.14
C ILE A 287 -1.98 -21.42 1.94
N LEU A 288 -1.18 -22.01 2.83
CA LEU A 288 -1.56 -23.10 3.72
C LEU A 288 -1.38 -22.65 5.18
N PRO A 289 -2.45 -22.18 5.86
CA PRO A 289 -2.39 -21.67 7.25
C PRO A 289 -2.01 -22.69 8.32
N ASP A 290 -2.01 -23.97 7.97
CA ASP A 290 -1.68 -25.13 8.80
C ASP A 290 -0.58 -26.00 8.17
N CYS A 291 0.05 -25.52 7.09
CA CYS A 291 1.01 -26.26 6.26
C CYS A 291 0.47 -27.54 5.60
N GLN A 292 -0.84 -27.79 5.66
CA GLN A 292 -1.45 -29.01 5.11
C GLN A 292 -2.52 -28.70 4.05
N ASN A 293 -3.38 -27.71 4.30
CA ASN A 293 -4.53 -27.42 3.46
C ASN A 293 -4.38 -26.08 2.74
N MET A 294 -4.40 -26.10 1.41
CA MET A 294 -4.39 -24.86 0.63
C MET A 294 -5.77 -24.19 0.69
N VAL A 295 -5.86 -23.10 1.44
CA VAL A 295 -7.12 -22.37 1.59
C VAL A 295 -7.31 -21.33 0.50
N PHE A 296 -6.21 -20.74 0.00
CA PHE A 296 -6.21 -19.63 -0.95
C PHE A 296 -5.11 -19.79 -1.99
N ASN A 297 -5.39 -19.37 -3.22
CA ASN A 297 -4.38 -19.23 -4.27
C ASN A 297 -4.56 -17.87 -4.96
N THR A 298 -3.48 -17.10 -5.10
CA THR A 298 -3.53 -15.72 -5.60
C THR A 298 -4.08 -15.59 -7.02
N ALA A 299 -3.99 -16.63 -7.85
CA ALA A 299 -4.52 -16.64 -9.22
C ALA A 299 -5.92 -17.28 -9.35
N LYS A 300 -6.47 -17.85 -8.28
CA LYS A 300 -7.80 -18.46 -8.28
C LYS A 300 -8.84 -17.46 -7.78
N VAL A 301 -9.31 -16.60 -8.67
CA VAL A 301 -10.31 -15.56 -8.35
C VAL A 301 -11.72 -16.13 -8.44
N CYS A 302 -12.53 -15.86 -7.42
CA CYS A 302 -13.93 -16.24 -7.40
C CYS A 302 -14.79 -15.12 -8.00
N TYR A 303 -15.35 -15.37 -9.18
CA TYR A 303 -16.24 -14.44 -9.88
C TYR A 303 -17.70 -14.71 -9.48
N GLY A 304 -18.21 -14.00 -8.47
CA GLY A 304 -19.61 -14.06 -8.05
C GLY A 304 -19.82 -13.64 -6.59
N PHE A 305 -21.07 -13.36 -6.18
CA PHE A 305 -21.47 -12.99 -4.81
C PHE A 305 -21.20 -14.08 -3.75
N ILE A 306 -20.61 -15.21 -4.14
CA ILE A 306 -20.31 -16.34 -3.26
C ILE A 306 -18.87 -16.18 -2.79
N ILE A 307 -18.72 -15.83 -1.52
CA ILE A 307 -17.43 -15.86 -0.81
C ILE A 307 -16.93 -17.30 -0.87
N CYS A 308 -15.75 -17.53 -1.46
CA CYS A 308 -15.18 -18.87 -1.61
C CYS A 308 -14.85 -19.54 -0.26
N TYR A 309 -14.75 -18.74 0.80
CA TYR A 309 -14.56 -19.18 2.17
C TYR A 309 -15.76 -19.95 2.75
N GLU A 310 -17.00 -19.57 2.42
CA GLU A 310 -18.20 -20.22 3.00
C GLU A 310 -18.50 -21.60 2.39
N LEU A 311 -18.01 -21.88 1.18
CA LEU A 311 -18.16 -23.21 0.56
C LEU A 311 -17.19 -24.24 1.14
N LYS A 312 -16.07 -23.83 1.77
CA LYS A 312 -15.12 -24.75 2.40
C LYS A 312 -15.53 -25.14 3.83
N THR A 313 -16.21 -24.28 4.57
CA THR A 313 -16.64 -24.59 5.95
C THR A 313 -17.92 -25.42 6.04
N LYS A 314 -18.64 -25.62 4.93
CA LYS A 314 -19.87 -26.45 4.90
C LYS A 314 -19.66 -27.89 4.43
N ASN A 315 -18.44 -28.29 4.06
CA ASN A 315 -18.12 -29.63 3.55
C ASN A 315 -17.17 -30.43 4.47
N ASN A 316 -17.09 -30.08 5.75
CA ASN A 316 -16.50 -30.94 6.79
C ASN A 316 -17.60 -31.51 7.69
#